data_AF-A0AAE9TIG6-F1
#
_entry.id   AF-A0AAE9TIG6-F1
#
_cell.length_a   1.000
_cell.length_b   1.000
_cell.length_c   1.000
_cell.angle_alpha   90.00
_cell.angle_beta   90.00
_cell.angle_gamma   90.00
#
_symmetry.space_group_name_H-M   'P 1'
#
loop_
_entity.id
_entity.type
_entity.pdbx_description
1 polymer ?
#
loop_
_entity_poly.entity_id
_entity_poly.type
_entity_poly.pdbx_seq_one_letter_code
_entity_poly.pdbx_strand_id
1 'polypeptide(L)' 'MSYEIVHEGAFAMLKVQLKPGEMIKAEMGAMVSMSSSVDIKGTVDGGLLRGLGRMLSGEKFFFKN' A
#
# COMPACT_ATOMS: atom_id res chain seq x y z
N MET A 1 18.40 3.41 0.44
CA MET A 1 17.43 3.04 -0.61
C MET A 1 17.94 3.49 -1.97
N SER A 2 17.81 2.63 -2.97
CA SER A 2 18.06 2.97 -4.39
C SER A 2 16.91 2.45 -5.24
N TYR A 3 16.64 3.07 -6.38
CA TYR A 3 15.56 2.65 -7.27
C TYR A 3 15.93 2.78 -8.75
N GLU A 4 15.17 2.07 -9.58
CA GLU A 4 15.26 2.07 -11.03
C GLU A 4 13.84 2.03 -11.61
N ILE A 5 13.59 2.80 -12.67
CA ILE A 5 12.36 2.69 -13.45
C ILE A 5 12.65 1.71 -14.60
N VAL A 6 11.87 0.65 -14.69
CA VAL A 6 11.99 -0.38 -15.73
C VAL A 6 10.75 -0.37 -16.63
N HIS A 7 10.89 -0.86 -17.87
CA HIS A 7 9.81 -0.93 -18.86
C HIS A 7 9.16 0.44 -19.15
N GLU A 8 9.99 1.47 -19.34
CA GLU A 8 9.60 2.87 -19.60
C GLU A 8 8.35 3.04 -20.49
N GLY A 9 7.60 4.13 -20.28
CA GLY A 9 6.37 4.43 -21.00
C GLY A 9 5.11 4.08 -20.21
N ALA A 10 4.05 3.64 -20.89
CA ALA A 10 2.73 3.44 -20.29
C ALA A 10 2.67 2.31 -19.23
N PHE A 11 3.65 1.42 -19.21
CA PHE A 11 3.73 0.25 -18.31
C PHE A 11 4.99 0.26 -17.45
N ALA A 12 5.47 1.46 -17.10
CA ALA A 12 6.64 1.62 -16.25
C ALA A 12 6.42 0.94 -14.88
N MET A 13 7.45 0.25 -14.40
CA MET A 13 7.48 -0.30 -13.04
C MET A 13 8.65 0.29 -12.26
N LEU A 14 8.45 0.43 -10.95
CA LEU A 14 9.49 0.88 -10.03
C LEU A 14 10.13 -0.35 -9.36
N LYS A 15 11.43 -0.55 -9.60
CA LYS A 15 12.25 -1.53 -8.87
C LYS A 15 13.00 -0.82 -7.77
N VAL A 16 12.74 -1.19 -6.52
CA VAL A 16 13.36 -0.58 -5.34
C VAL A 16 14.26 -1.59 -4.64
N GLN A 17 15.45 -1.14 -4.22
CA GLN A 17 16.30 -1.90 -3.30
C GLN A 17 16.30 -1.28 -1.91
N LEU A 18 15.96 -2.12 -0.95
CA LEU A 18 15.88 -1.81 0.46
C LEU A 18 17.11 -2.37 1.18
N LYS A 19 17.75 -1.53 1.99
CA LYS A 19 18.71 -2.01 2.99
C LYS A 19 17.94 -2.56 4.21
N PRO A 20 18.56 -3.40 5.06
CA PRO A 20 17.94 -3.86 6.29
C PRO A 20 17.37 -2.69 7.11
N GLY A 21 16.09 -2.81 7.49
CA GLY A 21 15.37 -1.79 8.25
C GLY A 21 14.73 -0.67 7.42
N GLU A 22 14.98 -0.59 6.11
CA GLU A 22 14.29 0.36 5.23
C GLU A 22 12.87 -0.13 4.89
N MET A 23 11.94 0.81 4.73
CA MET A 23 10.55 0.53 4.41
C MET A 23 10.06 1.51 3.34
N ILE A 24 9.19 1.03 2.45
CA ILE A 24 8.43 1.87 1.52
C ILE A 24 6.94 1.65 1.73
N LYS A 25 6.18 2.69 1.40
CA LYS A 25 4.73 2.62 1.32
C LYS A 25 4.32 2.75 -0.14
N ALA A 26 3.44 1.86 -0.57
CA ALA A 26 2.88 1.85 -1.91
C ALA A 26 1.36 1.68 -1.84
N GLU A 27 0.67 2.02 -2.93
CA GLU A 27 -0.76 1.80 -3.05
C GLU A 27 -1.11 0.30 -3.00
N MET A 28 -2.33 -0.01 -2.58
CA MET A 28 -2.83 -1.38 -2.60
C MET A 28 -2.81 -1.92 -4.03
N GLY A 29 -2.25 -3.12 -4.21
CA GLY A 29 -2.15 -3.76 -5.52
C GLY A 29 -1.00 -3.25 -6.40
N ALA A 30 -0.22 -2.25 -5.97
CA ALA A 30 0.92 -1.75 -6.74
C ALA A 30 2.13 -2.70 -6.77
N MET A 31 2.21 -3.66 -5.83
CA MET A 31 3.32 -4.60 -5.76
C MET A 31 3.18 -5.70 -6.82
N VAL A 32 4.20 -5.83 -7.66
CA VAL A 32 4.26 -6.86 -8.72
C VAL A 32 5.02 -8.10 -8.26
N SER A 33 6.19 -7.92 -7.64
CA SER A 33 7.03 -9.00 -7.11
C SER A 33 7.96 -8.51 -6.00
N MET A 34 8.51 -9.43 -5.21
CA MET A 34 9.47 -9.13 -4.14
C MET A 34 10.45 -10.29 -3.91
N SER A 35 11.60 -10.01 -3.31
CA SER A 35 12.51 -11.04 -2.80
C SER A 35 11.99 -11.64 -1.50
N SER A 36 12.43 -12.86 -1.15
CA SER A 36 12.00 -13.57 0.06
C SER A 36 12.37 -12.88 1.39
N SER A 37 13.27 -11.90 1.36
CA SER A 37 13.69 -11.10 2.52
C SER A 37 12.86 -9.84 2.76
N VAL A 38 11.82 -9.60 1.95
CA VAL A 38 10.94 -8.44 2.06
C VAL A 38 9.58 -8.90 2.61
N ASP A 39 9.12 -8.20 3.65
CA ASP A 39 7.80 -8.43 4.24
C ASP A 39 6.81 -7.35 3.79
N ILE A 40 5.56 -7.77 3.54
CA ILE A 40 4.46 -6.86 3.24
C ILE A 40 3.65 -6.64 4.52
N LYS A 41 3.51 -5.37 4.91
CA LYS A 41 2.58 -4.98 5.97
C LYS A 41 1.33 -4.33 5.37
N GLY A 42 0.25 -5.09 5.27
CA GLY A 42 -1.06 -4.55 4.93
C GLY A 42 -1.52 -3.57 6.00
N THR A 43 -1.51 -2.27 5.69
CA THR A 43 -2.02 -1.24 6.60
C THR A 43 -3.23 -0.58 5.95
N VAL A 44 -4.38 -0.68 6.61
CA VAL A 44 -5.56 0.11 6.23
C VAL A 44 -5.35 1.51 6.81
N ASP A 45 -4.92 2.45 5.97
CA ASP A 45 -4.78 3.84 6.40
C ASP A 45 -6.13 4.39 6.87
N GLY A 46 -6.25 4.61 8.17
CA GLY A 46 -7.48 5.08 8.81
C GLY A 46 -7.96 4.21 9.96
N GLY A 47 -7.57 2.93 9.99
CA GLY A 47 -7.81 2.02 11.11
C GLY A 47 -9.27 1.82 11.51
N LEU A 48 -9.46 0.96 12.52
CA LEU A 48 -10.73 0.73 13.20
C LEU A 48 -11.32 2.05 13.76
N LEU A 49 -10.46 3.00 14.16
CA LEU A 49 -10.88 4.27 14.77
C LEU A 49 -11.56 5.24 13.79
N ARG A 50 -11.11 5.36 12.52
CA ARG A 50 -11.93 6.09 11.52
C ARG A 50 -13.22 5.34 11.22
N GLY A 51 -13.20 4.00 11.25
CA GLY A 51 -14.41 3.18 11.12
C GLY A 51 -15.42 3.46 12.23
N LEU A 52 -14.96 3.52 13.48
CA LEU A 52 -15.78 3.89 14.65
C LEU A 52 -16.21 5.35 14.60
N GLY A 53 -15.34 6.28 14.22
CA GLY A 53 -15.71 7.69 14.06
C GLY A 53 -16.82 7.91 13.02
N ARG A 54 -16.79 7.17 11.90
CA ARG A 54 -17.87 7.13 10.89
C ARG A 54 -19.14 6.49 11.43
N MET A 55 -19.02 5.45 12.26
CA MET A 55 -20.17 4.82 12.92
C MET A 55 -20.85 5.76 13.93
N LEU A 56 -20.06 6.61 14.62
CA LEU A 56 -20.55 7.61 15.57
C LEU A 56 -21.12 8.87 14.88
N SER A 57 -20.73 9.17 13.63
CA SER A 57 -21.29 10.30 12.87
C SER A 57 -22.68 10.02 12.28
N GLY A 58 -23.26 8.84 12.51
CA GLY A 58 -24.66 8.53 12.25
C GLY A 58 -25.02 8.23 10.79
N GLU A 59 -24.08 8.27 9.86
CA GLU A 59 -24.32 7.89 8.47
C GLU A 59 -24.27 6.37 8.33
N LYS A 60 -25.44 5.76 8.04
CA LYS A 60 -25.56 4.32 7.81
C LYS A 60 -24.61 3.91 6.69
N PHE A 61 -23.80 2.88 6.95
CA PHE A 61 -22.97 2.21 5.96
C PHE A 61 -23.83 1.74 4.77
N PHE A 62 -23.91 2.55 3.72
CA PHE A 62 -24.44 2.10 2.44
C PHE A 62 -23.36 1.32 1.72
N PHE A 63 -23.25 0.03 2.02
CA PHE A 63 -22.65 -0.91 1.09
C PHE A 63 -23.68 -1.17 -0.01
N LYS A 64 -23.48 -0.53 -1.15
CA LYS A 64 -24.20 -0.87 -2.38
C LYS A 64 -23.40 -1.96 -3.06
N ASN A 65 -24.05 -3.12 -3.26
CA ASN A 65 -23.57 -4.20 -4.12
C ASN A 65 -23.21 -3.69 -5.52
#